data_AF-A0A382M5J9-F1
#
_entry.id   AF-A0A382M5J9-F1
#
_cell.length_a   1.000
_cell.length_b   1.000
_cell.length_c   1.000
_cell.angle_alpha   90.00
_cell.angle_beta   90.00
_cell.angle_gamma   90.00
#
_symmetry.space_group_name_H-M   'P 1'
#
loop_
_entity.id
_entity.type
_entity.pdbx_description
1 polymer ?
#
loop_
_entity_poly.entity_id
_entity_poly.type
_entity_poly.pdbx_seq_one_letter_code
_entity_poly.pdbx_strand_id
1 'polypeptide(L)'
;GYTGTDYTGTDYNADFTSGRVNTNGLETWTYGRFDIRAKLPKGNGSWPAIWMLGSNISTAGWPHCGEIDIMEHVGYDNGNIHASIHTTDYNHMIGTQKSGQVTVPTATDSFHVYSLEWDSTYIRYLVDDEPYFFIYNDSGGDENKWPFNHSHYVILNLAIGGDWGGVQGIDPNAFPMEMEVDYVRVFKKSDSSNNVNTTFQVDMKGHTISGTGVWLSGGNISSGQPGGLQMQPVADTTLWEITLIFPNNSNYTYKYRNGHYPDTWAGGWESVPDDCGEGQFNNRTLSVMESDTTLPVICFSGCIACE
;
A
#
# COMPACT_ATOMS: atom_id res chain seq x y z
N GLY A 1 -4.77 -24.93 -28.38
CA GLY A 1 -4.92 -23.58 -28.91
C GLY A 1 -6.37 -23.23 -29.10
N TYR A 2 -6.84 -22.22 -28.37
CA TYR A 2 -8.06 -21.46 -28.61
C TYR A 2 -7.71 -20.30 -29.52
N THR A 3 -8.49 -20.07 -30.57
CA THR A 3 -8.25 -18.99 -31.53
C THR A 3 -9.34 -17.93 -31.44
N GLY A 4 -8.98 -16.67 -31.63
CA GLY A 4 -9.92 -15.57 -31.67
C GLY A 4 -9.31 -14.31 -32.27
N THR A 5 -10.04 -13.21 -32.20
CA THR A 5 -9.59 -11.89 -32.62
C THR A 5 -9.76 -10.94 -31.44
N ASP A 6 -8.73 -10.19 -31.10
CA ASP A 6 -8.77 -9.25 -29.98
C ASP A 6 -9.57 -7.96 -30.31
N TYR A 7 -9.68 -7.04 -29.35
CA TYR A 7 -10.43 -5.79 -29.50
C TYR A 7 -9.82 -4.82 -30.54
N THR A 8 -8.59 -5.07 -30.99
CA THR A 8 -7.92 -4.31 -32.07
C THR A 8 -8.11 -4.95 -33.44
N GLY A 9 -8.73 -6.13 -33.51
CA GLY A 9 -8.86 -6.89 -34.75
C GLY A 9 -7.69 -7.83 -35.03
N THR A 10 -6.79 -8.06 -34.06
CA THR A 10 -5.63 -8.94 -34.22
C THR A 10 -5.97 -10.37 -33.88
N ASP A 11 -5.72 -11.30 -34.81
CA ASP A 11 -5.90 -12.73 -34.57
C ASP A 11 -4.88 -13.27 -33.56
N TYR A 12 -5.35 -14.10 -32.63
CA TYR A 12 -4.51 -14.74 -31.62
C TYR A 12 -4.77 -16.24 -31.50
N ASN A 13 -3.78 -16.94 -30.95
CA ASN A 13 -3.87 -18.33 -30.51
C ASN A 13 -3.38 -18.41 -29.06
N ALA A 14 -4.18 -19.00 -28.18
CA ALA A 14 -3.91 -19.12 -26.75
C ALA A 14 -3.99 -20.58 -26.30
N ASP A 15 -3.10 -21.02 -25.42
CA ASP A 15 -3.14 -22.39 -24.89
C ASP A 15 -4.13 -22.56 -23.74
N PHE A 16 -4.55 -21.45 -23.11
CA PHE A 16 -5.38 -21.43 -21.91
C PHE A 16 -6.58 -20.49 -22.07
N THR A 17 -7.64 -20.75 -21.30
CA THR A 17 -8.78 -19.84 -21.12
C THR A 17 -8.94 -19.54 -19.64
N SER A 18 -9.50 -18.37 -19.32
CA SER A 18 -9.76 -17.94 -17.95
C SER A 18 -10.84 -16.86 -17.91
N GLY A 19 -11.15 -16.35 -16.72
CA GLY A 19 -12.09 -15.26 -16.48
C GLY A 19 -11.40 -13.96 -16.05
N ARG A 20 -11.92 -12.84 -16.57
CA ARG A 20 -11.72 -11.48 -16.05
C ARG A 20 -13.09 -10.81 -15.97
N VAL A 21 -13.54 -10.49 -14.77
CA VAL A 21 -14.80 -9.78 -14.52
C VAL A 21 -14.48 -8.40 -13.95
N ASN A 22 -15.28 -7.40 -14.29
CA ASN A 22 -15.09 -6.04 -13.80
C ASN A 22 -16.41 -5.27 -13.72
N THR A 23 -16.40 -4.18 -12.95
CA THR A 23 -17.58 -3.30 -12.78
C THR A 23 -17.54 -2.04 -13.64
N ASN A 24 -16.65 -1.94 -14.64
CA ASN A 24 -16.56 -0.74 -15.48
C ASN A 24 -17.88 -0.46 -16.22
N GLY A 25 -18.34 0.79 -16.17
CA GLY A 25 -19.62 1.20 -16.72
C GLY A 25 -20.85 0.68 -15.96
N LEU A 26 -20.66 -0.04 -14.85
CA LEU A 26 -21.72 -0.53 -13.98
C LEU A 26 -21.68 0.17 -12.62
N GLU A 27 -20.61 -0.04 -11.87
CA GLU A 27 -20.40 0.63 -10.59
C GLU A 27 -18.94 1.00 -10.34
N THR A 28 -18.77 2.16 -9.72
CA THR A 28 -17.48 2.76 -9.39
C THR A 28 -17.56 3.44 -8.04
N TRP A 29 -16.44 3.51 -7.33
CA TRP A 29 -16.36 4.11 -6.01
C TRP A 29 -15.19 5.07 -5.91
N THR A 30 -15.37 6.11 -5.11
CA THR A 30 -14.27 6.93 -4.61
C THR A 30 -14.27 6.78 -3.10
N TYR A 31 -13.17 6.25 -2.57
CA TYR A 31 -13.01 5.90 -1.16
C TYR A 31 -13.96 4.77 -0.70
N GLY A 32 -13.68 4.25 0.48
CA GLY A 32 -14.46 3.21 1.13
C GLY A 32 -13.58 2.07 1.66
N ARG A 33 -14.25 1.06 2.19
CA ARG A 33 -13.65 -0.22 2.53
C ARG A 33 -14.15 -1.30 1.58
N PHE A 34 -13.24 -2.07 1.03
CA PHE A 34 -13.53 -3.17 0.11
C PHE A 34 -13.09 -4.45 0.81
N ASP A 35 -14.01 -5.38 1.02
CA ASP A 35 -13.71 -6.71 1.55
C ASP A 35 -14.03 -7.74 0.46
N ILE A 36 -13.02 -8.45 0.01
CA ILE A 36 -13.15 -9.51 -1.00
C ILE A 36 -12.74 -10.83 -0.35
N ARG A 37 -13.71 -11.71 -0.13
CA ARG A 37 -13.45 -13.04 0.44
C ARG A 37 -13.18 -14.03 -0.66
N ALA A 38 -11.94 -14.48 -0.76
CA ALA A 38 -11.49 -15.37 -1.82
C ALA A 38 -10.55 -16.47 -1.33
N LYS A 39 -10.51 -17.58 -2.06
CA LYS A 39 -9.49 -18.64 -1.95
C LYS A 39 -8.74 -18.70 -3.27
N LEU A 40 -7.41 -18.66 -3.21
CA LEU A 40 -6.55 -18.53 -4.38
C LEU A 40 -6.19 -19.90 -4.99
N PRO A 41 -5.91 -19.97 -6.30
CA PRO A 41 -5.46 -21.19 -6.95
C PRO A 41 -4.06 -21.61 -6.50
N LYS A 42 -3.78 -22.92 -6.62
CA LYS A 42 -2.43 -23.47 -6.54
C LYS A 42 -1.83 -23.64 -7.93
N GLY A 43 -0.51 -23.66 -7.98
CA GLY A 43 0.25 -24.18 -9.12
C GLY A 43 0.99 -23.10 -9.91
N ASN A 44 2.24 -23.40 -10.26
CA ASN A 44 3.08 -22.50 -11.06
C ASN A 44 2.38 -22.10 -12.36
N GLY A 45 2.46 -20.83 -12.70
CA GLY A 45 1.73 -20.25 -13.82
C GLY A 45 0.45 -19.52 -13.41
N SER A 46 -0.12 -19.76 -12.23
CA SER A 46 -1.28 -18.97 -11.77
C SER A 46 -0.88 -17.56 -11.36
N TRP A 47 -1.67 -16.57 -11.77
CA TRP A 47 -1.60 -15.19 -11.29
C TRP A 47 -3.02 -14.64 -11.04
N PRO A 48 -3.65 -15.01 -9.91
CA PRO A 48 -4.90 -14.39 -9.46
C PRO A 48 -4.67 -12.92 -9.03
N ALA A 49 -5.63 -12.06 -9.34
CA ALA A 49 -5.62 -10.65 -8.95
C ALA A 49 -7.00 -10.14 -8.52
N ILE A 50 -7.01 -9.37 -7.44
CA ILE A 50 -8.12 -8.51 -6.99
C ILE A 50 -7.58 -7.09 -7.00
N TRP A 51 -8.09 -6.27 -7.90
CA TRP A 51 -7.50 -4.95 -8.16
C TRP A 51 -8.55 -3.96 -8.62
N MET A 52 -8.16 -2.70 -8.70
CA MET A 52 -9.01 -1.59 -9.07
C MET A 52 -8.30 -0.67 -10.05
N LEU A 53 -9.07 -0.05 -10.95
CA LEU A 53 -8.55 0.83 -11.99
C LEU A 53 -9.40 2.09 -12.11
N GLY A 54 -8.75 3.23 -12.37
CA GLY A 54 -9.44 4.49 -12.56
C GLY A 54 -10.46 4.42 -13.70
N SER A 55 -11.69 4.87 -13.45
CA SER A 55 -12.78 4.83 -14.44
C SER A 55 -12.54 5.77 -15.63
N ASN A 56 -11.58 6.69 -15.52
CA ASN A 56 -11.15 7.59 -16.57
C ASN A 56 -10.06 6.99 -17.48
N ILE A 57 -9.76 5.68 -17.40
CA ILE A 57 -8.73 5.02 -18.23
C ILE A 57 -8.87 5.30 -19.72
N SER A 58 -10.08 5.39 -20.27
CA SER A 58 -10.30 5.68 -21.70
C SER A 58 -9.87 7.08 -22.12
N THR A 59 -9.75 8.02 -21.17
CA THR A 59 -9.34 9.40 -21.42
C THR A 59 -7.93 9.71 -20.91
N ALA A 60 -7.55 9.18 -19.75
CA ALA A 60 -6.25 9.43 -19.12
C ALA A 60 -5.18 8.41 -19.54
N GLY A 61 -5.59 7.17 -19.86
CA GLY A 61 -4.67 6.06 -20.07
C GLY A 61 -4.04 5.54 -18.77
N TRP A 62 -3.38 4.40 -18.86
CA TRP A 62 -2.54 3.88 -17.78
C TRP A 62 -1.11 4.43 -17.94
N PRO A 63 -0.38 4.76 -16.85
CA PRO A 63 -0.77 4.65 -15.43
C PRO A 63 -1.45 5.91 -14.87
N HIS A 64 -1.75 6.91 -15.71
CA HIS A 64 -2.34 8.19 -15.26
C HIS A 64 -3.72 8.05 -14.61
N CYS A 65 -4.50 7.02 -14.97
CA CYS A 65 -5.80 6.75 -14.36
C CYS A 65 -5.71 6.23 -12.91
N GLY A 66 -4.56 5.73 -12.47
CA GLY A 66 -4.40 5.07 -11.18
C GLY A 66 -4.82 3.60 -11.19
N GLU A 67 -4.04 2.78 -10.50
CA GLU A 67 -4.28 1.36 -10.25
C GLU A 67 -4.04 1.07 -8.76
N ILE A 68 -4.92 0.26 -8.15
CA ILE A 68 -4.79 -0.22 -6.78
C ILE A 68 -4.91 -1.74 -6.79
N ASP A 69 -3.81 -2.42 -6.55
CA ASP A 69 -3.77 -3.88 -6.46
C ASP A 69 -3.98 -4.29 -5.01
N ILE A 70 -5.22 -4.71 -4.69
CA ILE A 70 -5.62 -5.12 -3.34
C ILE A 70 -4.94 -6.43 -2.97
N MET A 71 -4.86 -7.35 -3.94
CA MET A 71 -4.24 -8.66 -3.77
C MET A 71 -3.75 -9.14 -5.14
N GLU A 72 -2.45 -9.40 -5.22
CA GLU A 72 -1.85 -10.25 -6.23
C GLU A 72 -1.14 -11.42 -5.57
N HIS A 73 -1.15 -12.57 -6.26
CA HIS A 73 -0.43 -13.77 -5.85
C HIS A 73 0.07 -14.48 -7.11
N VAL A 74 1.23 -15.12 -7.02
CA VAL A 74 1.77 -15.97 -8.10
C VAL A 74 2.05 -17.36 -7.59
N GLY A 75 1.72 -18.38 -8.39
CA GLY A 75 1.74 -19.78 -7.94
C GLY A 75 3.10 -20.28 -7.45
N TYR A 76 4.19 -19.75 -8.02
CA TYR A 76 5.55 -20.11 -7.61
C TYR A 76 5.98 -19.46 -6.27
N ASP A 77 5.28 -18.41 -5.84
CA ASP A 77 5.51 -17.67 -4.59
C ASP A 77 4.33 -17.95 -3.63
N ASN A 78 4.08 -19.23 -3.39
CA ASN A 78 2.88 -19.69 -2.70
C ASN A 78 2.72 -19.03 -1.31
N GLY A 79 1.54 -18.45 -1.08
CA GLY A 79 1.18 -17.80 0.18
C GLY A 79 1.71 -16.38 0.34
N ASN A 80 2.57 -15.86 -0.53
CA ASN A 80 3.00 -14.47 -0.44
C ASN A 80 2.05 -13.57 -1.21
N ILE A 81 1.31 -12.75 -0.46
CA ILE A 81 0.33 -11.80 -0.99
C ILE A 81 1.02 -10.47 -1.22
N HIS A 82 0.79 -9.89 -2.39
CA HIS A 82 1.34 -8.61 -2.81
C HIS A 82 0.22 -7.57 -2.93
N ALA A 83 0.49 -6.36 -2.47
CA ALA A 83 -0.34 -5.19 -2.73
C ALA A 83 0.52 -4.08 -3.32
N SER A 84 -0.05 -3.34 -4.25
CA SER A 84 0.64 -2.28 -4.99
C SER A 84 -0.30 -1.13 -5.30
N ILE A 85 0.30 0.03 -5.55
CA ILE A 85 -0.35 1.07 -6.35
C ILE A 85 0.48 1.38 -7.59
N HIS A 86 -0.21 1.73 -8.68
CA HIS A 86 0.42 2.26 -9.88
C HIS A 86 -0.12 3.65 -10.24
N THR A 87 0.81 4.59 -10.42
CA THR A 87 0.57 5.97 -10.82
C THR A 87 1.62 6.40 -11.85
N THR A 88 1.52 7.64 -12.35
CA THR A 88 2.56 8.22 -13.22
C THR A 88 3.94 8.16 -12.60
N ASP A 89 4.06 8.57 -11.33
CA ASP A 89 5.34 8.62 -10.62
C ASP A 89 5.74 7.28 -9.98
N TYR A 90 4.77 6.42 -9.69
CA TYR A 90 4.97 5.17 -8.95
C TYR A 90 4.45 3.99 -9.75
N ASN A 91 5.24 3.37 -10.63
CA ASN A 91 4.77 2.19 -11.38
C ASN A 91 5.89 1.20 -11.71
N HIS A 92 5.48 -0.04 -12.02
CA HIS A 92 6.40 -1.15 -12.27
C HIS A 92 7.25 -0.97 -13.54
N MET A 93 6.78 -0.20 -14.53
CA MET A 93 7.54 0.04 -15.77
C MET A 93 8.81 0.86 -15.54
N ILE A 94 8.83 1.69 -14.48
CA ILE A 94 10.00 2.48 -14.07
C ILE A 94 10.58 2.03 -12.71
N GLY A 95 10.03 0.97 -12.10
CA GLY A 95 10.51 0.37 -10.86
C GLY A 95 10.29 1.21 -9.60
N THR A 96 9.30 2.12 -9.60
CA THR A 96 9.02 3.06 -8.50
C THR A 96 7.69 2.80 -7.79
N GLN A 97 6.99 1.72 -8.14
CA GLN A 97 5.74 1.35 -7.49
C GLN A 97 5.90 1.27 -5.97
N LYS A 98 4.85 1.65 -5.25
CA LYS A 98 4.76 1.48 -3.80
C LYS A 98 4.07 0.14 -3.55
N SER A 99 4.81 -0.82 -3.01
CA SER A 99 4.34 -2.19 -2.79
C SER A 99 4.62 -2.67 -1.37
N GLY A 100 3.75 -3.55 -0.88
CA GLY A 100 3.90 -4.26 0.38
C GLY A 100 3.49 -5.71 0.23
N GLN A 101 3.99 -6.57 1.11
CA GLN A 101 3.71 -8.00 1.05
C GLN A 101 3.49 -8.59 2.44
N VAL A 102 2.71 -9.67 2.49
CA VAL A 102 2.49 -10.47 3.70
C VAL A 102 2.41 -11.95 3.34
N THR A 103 2.97 -12.81 4.19
CA THR A 103 2.86 -14.26 4.03
C THR A 103 1.58 -14.76 4.70
N VAL A 104 0.71 -15.36 3.90
CA VAL A 104 -0.54 -16.04 4.28
C VAL A 104 -0.42 -17.49 3.79
N PRO A 105 0.18 -18.40 4.59
CA PRO A 105 0.51 -19.76 4.14
C PRO A 105 -0.70 -20.56 3.62
N THR A 106 -1.90 -20.23 4.10
CA THR A 106 -3.16 -20.90 3.78
C THR A 106 -3.96 -20.22 2.66
N ALA A 107 -3.40 -19.22 1.98
CA ALA A 107 -4.09 -18.46 0.92
C ALA A 107 -4.70 -19.33 -0.19
N THR A 108 -4.11 -20.52 -0.42
CA THR A 108 -4.55 -21.48 -1.43
C THR A 108 -5.29 -22.70 -0.86
N ASP A 109 -5.46 -22.76 0.46
CA ASP A 109 -6.14 -23.84 1.19
C ASP A 109 -7.47 -23.41 1.81
N SER A 110 -7.59 -22.13 2.18
CA SER A 110 -8.78 -21.56 2.82
C SER A 110 -9.15 -20.21 2.23
N PHE A 111 -10.41 -19.82 2.43
CA PHE A 111 -10.84 -18.46 2.14
C PHE A 111 -10.22 -17.48 3.14
N HIS A 112 -9.71 -16.39 2.62
CA HIS A 112 -9.26 -15.22 3.37
C HIS A 112 -10.02 -13.98 2.90
N VAL A 113 -10.08 -12.96 3.74
CA VAL A 113 -10.65 -11.66 3.38
C VAL A 113 -9.52 -10.71 3.03
N TYR A 114 -9.41 -10.36 1.75
CA TYR A 114 -8.47 -9.34 1.27
C TYR A 114 -9.17 -8.00 1.29
N SER A 115 -8.62 -7.06 2.06
CA SER A 115 -9.29 -5.81 2.36
C SER A 115 -8.45 -4.59 1.97
N LEU A 116 -9.15 -3.59 1.44
CA LEU A 116 -8.63 -2.26 1.18
C LEU A 116 -9.46 -1.26 1.98
N GLU A 117 -8.80 -0.40 2.75
CA GLU A 117 -9.37 0.83 3.29
C GLU A 117 -8.73 2.01 2.59
N TRP A 118 -9.54 2.79 1.89
CA TRP A 118 -9.10 3.89 1.06
C TRP A 118 -9.89 5.13 1.39
N ASP A 119 -9.20 6.23 1.71
CA ASP A 119 -9.78 7.56 1.79
C ASP A 119 -8.85 8.62 1.18
N SER A 120 -9.20 9.90 1.34
CA SER A 120 -8.41 11.00 0.79
C SER A 120 -7.02 11.14 1.45
N THR A 121 -6.81 10.53 2.61
CA THR A 121 -5.61 10.67 3.43
C THR A 121 -4.67 9.47 3.34
N TYR A 122 -5.20 8.26 3.13
CA TYR A 122 -4.37 7.07 3.01
C TYR A 122 -5.05 5.92 2.24
N ILE A 123 -4.23 4.92 1.93
CA ILE A 123 -4.61 3.58 1.47
C ILE A 123 -3.98 2.58 2.45
N ARG A 124 -4.80 1.69 3.03
CA ARG A 124 -4.40 0.66 3.99
C ARG A 124 -4.89 -0.71 3.53
N TYR A 125 -3.99 -1.67 3.47
CA TYR A 125 -4.26 -3.04 3.03
C TYR A 125 -4.23 -4.00 4.21
N LEU A 126 -5.17 -4.94 4.21
CA LEU A 126 -5.34 -5.91 5.27
C LEU A 126 -5.62 -7.30 4.69
N VAL A 127 -5.22 -8.33 5.43
CA VAL A 127 -5.73 -9.70 5.23
C VAL A 127 -6.34 -10.15 6.55
N ASP A 128 -7.58 -10.62 6.52
CA ASP A 128 -8.32 -11.07 7.70
C ASP A 128 -8.33 -10.05 8.85
N ASP A 129 -8.62 -8.78 8.51
CA ASP A 129 -8.61 -7.62 9.42
C ASP A 129 -7.23 -7.22 9.99
N GLU A 130 -6.15 -7.90 9.62
CA GLU A 130 -4.79 -7.57 10.05
C GLU A 130 -4.09 -6.68 9.00
N PRO A 131 -3.76 -5.41 9.33
CA PRO A 131 -3.10 -4.51 8.38
C PRO A 131 -1.63 -4.89 8.17
N TYR A 132 -1.17 -4.88 6.93
CA TYR A 132 0.22 -5.22 6.58
C TYR A 132 0.91 -4.18 5.69
N PHE A 133 0.14 -3.32 5.03
CA PHE A 133 0.70 -2.30 4.15
C PHE A 133 -0.11 -0.99 4.24
N PHE A 134 0.61 0.13 4.27
CA PHE A 134 0.04 1.46 4.47
C PHE A 134 0.74 2.48 3.57
N ILE A 135 -0.06 3.32 2.94
CA ILE A 135 0.43 4.41 2.09
C ILE A 135 -0.30 5.69 2.51
N TYR A 136 0.46 6.64 3.04
CA TYR A 136 -0.05 7.96 3.32
C TYR A 136 -0.08 8.82 2.05
N ASN A 137 -1.11 9.65 1.88
CA ASN A 137 -1.18 10.62 0.80
C ASN A 137 -0.32 11.84 1.11
N ASP A 138 0.92 11.81 0.62
CA ASP A 138 1.92 12.87 0.72
C ASP A 138 2.06 13.68 -0.59
N SER A 139 1.13 13.53 -1.52
CA SER A 139 1.21 14.13 -2.86
C SER A 139 1.09 15.66 -2.87
N GLY A 140 0.51 16.26 -1.82
CA GLY A 140 0.16 17.69 -1.83
C GLY A 140 -0.85 18.05 -2.92
N GLY A 141 -1.65 17.09 -3.41
CA GLY A 141 -2.61 17.28 -4.51
C GLY A 141 -2.01 17.03 -5.90
N ASP A 142 -0.79 16.51 -6.00
CA ASP A 142 -0.19 16.09 -7.27
C ASP A 142 -0.81 14.78 -7.78
N GLU A 143 -1.64 14.88 -8.82
CA GLU A 143 -2.33 13.75 -9.44
C GLU A 143 -1.37 12.73 -10.09
N ASN A 144 -0.12 13.10 -10.42
CA ASN A 144 0.87 12.13 -10.90
C ASN A 144 1.29 11.13 -9.81
N LYS A 145 1.18 11.57 -8.55
CA LYS A 145 1.52 10.80 -7.35
C LYS A 145 0.29 10.15 -6.71
N TRP A 146 -0.87 10.79 -6.82
CA TRP A 146 -2.10 10.36 -6.15
C TRP A 146 -3.35 10.58 -7.01
N PRO A 147 -3.55 9.80 -8.09
CA PRO A 147 -4.78 9.82 -8.89
C PRO A 147 -5.99 9.17 -8.17
N PHE A 148 -5.87 8.88 -6.88
CA PHE A 148 -6.85 8.18 -6.06
C PHE A 148 -7.87 9.11 -5.41
N ASN A 149 -8.10 10.29 -5.99
CA ASN A 149 -9.24 11.17 -5.68
C ASN A 149 -10.37 11.04 -6.71
N HIS A 150 -10.27 10.04 -7.59
CA HIS A 150 -11.21 9.77 -8.66
C HIS A 150 -11.86 8.39 -8.50
N SER A 151 -12.97 8.18 -9.20
CA SER A 151 -13.71 6.92 -9.16
C SER A 151 -12.92 5.77 -9.77
N HIS A 152 -12.91 4.63 -9.08
CA HIS A 152 -12.28 3.39 -9.52
C HIS A 152 -13.32 2.26 -9.59
N TYR A 153 -13.13 1.31 -10.50
CA TYR A 153 -13.94 0.09 -10.61
C TYR A 153 -13.13 -1.13 -10.19
N VAL A 154 -13.80 -2.18 -9.72
CA VAL A 154 -13.16 -3.43 -9.27
C VAL A 154 -12.97 -4.38 -10.45
N ILE A 155 -11.86 -5.11 -10.44
CA ILE A 155 -11.50 -6.15 -11.40
C ILE A 155 -11.07 -7.41 -10.62
N LEU A 156 -11.62 -8.56 -11.02
CA LEU A 156 -11.18 -9.87 -10.55
C LEU A 156 -10.76 -10.71 -11.75
N ASN A 157 -9.57 -11.31 -11.70
CA ASN A 157 -9.14 -12.25 -12.74
C ASN A 157 -8.19 -13.33 -12.23
N LEU A 158 -8.03 -14.36 -13.05
CA LEU A 158 -6.96 -15.34 -12.93
C LEU A 158 -6.17 -15.37 -14.24
N ALA A 159 -5.02 -14.71 -14.28
CA ALA A 159 -4.11 -14.84 -15.41
C ALA A 159 -3.35 -16.18 -15.33
N ILE A 160 -3.00 -16.72 -16.50
CA ILE A 160 -2.20 -17.95 -16.64
C ILE A 160 -0.94 -17.58 -17.41
N GLY A 161 0.22 -17.61 -16.76
CA GLY A 161 1.50 -17.19 -17.31
C GLY A 161 1.80 -15.70 -17.10
N GLY A 162 2.27 -15.04 -18.16
CA GLY A 162 2.75 -13.66 -18.12
C GLY A 162 4.19 -13.52 -17.60
N ASP A 163 4.72 -12.29 -17.68
CA ASP A 163 6.11 -11.99 -17.33
C ASP A 163 6.43 -12.22 -15.85
N TRP A 164 5.40 -12.26 -15.00
CA TRP A 164 5.53 -12.56 -13.58
C TRP A 164 5.02 -13.96 -13.23
N GLY A 165 3.71 -14.23 -13.36
CA GLY A 165 3.11 -15.53 -13.01
C GLY A 165 3.73 -16.74 -13.72
N GLY A 166 4.25 -16.55 -14.93
CA GLY A 166 4.88 -17.58 -15.75
C GLY A 166 6.40 -17.68 -15.63
N VAL A 167 7.05 -16.90 -14.74
CA VAL A 167 8.52 -16.83 -14.68
C VAL A 167 9.18 -18.19 -14.36
N GLN A 168 8.47 -19.08 -13.67
CA GLN A 168 8.89 -20.46 -13.39
C GLN A 168 8.15 -21.52 -14.23
N GLY A 169 7.58 -21.10 -15.36
CA GLY A 169 6.76 -21.95 -16.22
C GLY A 169 5.33 -22.13 -15.71
N ILE A 170 4.53 -22.83 -16.52
CA ILE A 170 3.14 -23.19 -16.22
C ILE A 170 3.09 -24.69 -15.97
N ASP A 171 2.58 -25.12 -14.82
CA ASP A 171 2.41 -26.54 -14.49
C ASP A 171 1.11 -27.08 -15.13
N PRO A 172 1.20 -27.94 -16.18
CA PRO A 172 0.01 -28.48 -16.81
C PRO A 172 -0.79 -29.43 -15.91
N ASN A 173 -0.18 -29.97 -14.84
CA ASN A 173 -0.85 -30.88 -13.91
C ASN A 173 -1.63 -30.14 -12.82
N ALA A 174 -1.46 -28.82 -12.69
CA ALA A 174 -2.18 -28.00 -11.72
C ALA A 174 -3.56 -27.55 -12.23
N PHE A 175 -3.93 -27.88 -13.47
CA PHE A 175 -5.25 -27.56 -14.01
C PHE A 175 -6.33 -28.57 -13.58
N PRO A 176 -7.58 -28.12 -13.36
CA PRO A 176 -8.02 -26.72 -13.42
C PRO A 176 -7.53 -25.90 -12.22
N MET A 177 -7.06 -24.67 -12.48
CA MET A 177 -6.75 -23.68 -11.45
C MET A 177 -7.99 -22.80 -11.23
N GLU A 178 -8.40 -22.62 -9.98
CA GLU A 178 -9.62 -21.90 -9.63
C GLU A 178 -9.34 -20.81 -8.59
N MET A 179 -9.79 -19.60 -8.88
CA MET A 179 -9.94 -18.54 -7.89
C MET A 179 -11.41 -18.51 -7.47
N GLU A 180 -11.68 -18.92 -6.24
CA GLU A 180 -13.04 -18.95 -5.70
C GLU A 180 -13.32 -17.65 -4.94
N VAL A 181 -14.37 -16.93 -5.32
CA VAL A 181 -14.80 -15.68 -4.67
C VAL A 181 -16.17 -15.88 -4.06
N ASP A 182 -16.25 -15.77 -2.74
CA ASP A 182 -17.51 -15.91 -1.99
C ASP A 182 -18.30 -14.60 -2.03
N TYR A 183 -17.64 -13.48 -1.72
CA TYR A 183 -18.26 -12.17 -1.82
C TYR A 183 -17.28 -11.06 -2.18
N VAL A 184 -17.84 -9.99 -2.75
CA VAL A 184 -17.26 -8.65 -2.79
C VAL A 184 -18.22 -7.74 -2.02
N ARG A 185 -17.74 -7.08 -0.97
CA ARG A 185 -18.51 -6.10 -0.20
C ARG A 185 -17.80 -4.76 -0.21
N VAL A 186 -18.55 -3.70 -0.48
CA VAL A 186 -18.05 -2.33 -0.46
C VAL A 186 -18.82 -1.56 0.60
N PHE A 187 -18.08 -0.94 1.51
CA PHE A 187 -18.62 -0.18 2.63
C PHE A 187 -18.21 1.28 2.49
N LYS A 188 -19.17 2.16 2.73
CA LYS A 188 -18.88 3.58 2.89
C LYS A 188 -18.51 3.84 4.35
N LYS A 189 -17.47 4.66 4.56
CA LYS A 189 -17.11 5.15 5.88
C LYS A 189 -18.31 5.87 6.52
N SER A 190 -18.62 5.52 7.76
CA SER A 190 -19.67 6.19 8.54
C SER A 190 -19.21 7.59 8.95
N ASP A 191 -20.13 8.55 9.05
CA ASP A 191 -19.81 9.91 9.54
C ASP A 191 -19.32 9.92 11.00
N SER A 192 -19.50 8.82 11.74
CA SER A 192 -19.01 8.60 13.10
C SER A 192 -17.67 7.86 13.20
N SER A 193 -17.12 7.39 12.07
CA SER A 193 -15.80 6.76 12.00
C SER A 193 -14.76 7.87 11.94
N ASN A 194 -14.13 8.13 13.08
CA ASN A 194 -13.20 9.25 13.21
C ASN A 194 -11.78 8.75 12.95
N ASN A 195 -11.22 9.17 11.82
CA ASN A 195 -9.77 9.34 11.81
C ASN A 195 -9.42 10.44 12.81
N VAL A 196 -8.25 10.33 13.44
CA VAL A 196 -7.80 11.29 14.44
C VAL A 196 -6.50 11.95 14.01
N ASN A 197 -6.31 13.19 14.43
CA ASN A 197 -5.06 13.90 14.22
C ASN A 197 -4.02 13.41 15.22
N THR A 198 -2.84 13.03 14.74
CA THR A 198 -1.68 12.71 15.56
C THR A 198 -0.55 13.67 15.20
N THR A 199 -0.15 14.50 16.16
CA THR A 199 1.00 15.41 16.01
C THR A 199 2.27 14.73 16.54
N PHE A 200 3.24 14.50 15.65
CA PHE A 200 4.58 14.05 15.99
C PHE A 200 5.46 15.25 16.22
N GLN A 201 6.35 15.16 17.21
CA GLN A 201 7.29 16.23 17.54
C GLN A 201 8.66 15.66 17.89
N VAL A 202 9.71 16.29 17.38
CA VAL A 202 11.09 15.95 17.71
C VAL A 202 11.91 17.22 17.89
N ASP A 203 12.70 17.25 18.95
CA ASP A 203 13.66 18.32 19.22
C ASP A 203 15.01 17.96 18.60
N MET A 204 15.49 18.83 17.71
CA MET A 204 16.78 18.71 17.02
C MET A 204 17.90 19.48 17.73
N LYS A 205 17.72 19.89 19.00
CA LYS A 205 18.75 20.58 19.78
C LYS A 205 20.08 19.83 19.73
N GLY A 206 21.15 20.54 19.41
CA GLY A 206 22.50 19.96 19.28
C GLY A 206 22.76 19.25 17.94
N HIS A 207 21.78 19.20 17.03
CA HIS A 207 21.94 18.61 15.69
C HIS A 207 21.87 19.68 14.59
N THR A 208 22.77 19.58 13.61
CA THR A 208 22.67 20.35 12.37
C THR A 208 21.64 19.69 11.46
N ILE A 209 20.66 20.46 10.99
CA ILE A 209 19.65 19.98 10.04
C ILE A 209 20.28 19.76 8.66
N SER A 210 20.03 18.59 8.08
CA SER A 210 20.52 18.19 6.76
C SER A 210 19.49 18.50 5.68
N GLY A 211 19.94 19.12 4.59
CA GLY A 211 19.14 19.31 3.38
C GLY A 211 17.78 19.99 3.62
N THR A 212 16.71 19.28 3.26
CA THR A 212 15.32 19.78 3.30
C THR A 212 14.62 19.65 4.65
N GLY A 213 15.29 19.13 5.69
CA GLY A 213 14.72 19.09 7.04
C GLY A 213 14.62 17.70 7.64
N VAL A 214 13.68 17.56 8.57
CA VAL A 214 13.41 16.32 9.31
C VAL A 214 12.20 15.60 8.71
N TRP A 215 12.23 14.28 8.72
CA TRP A 215 11.26 13.42 8.08
C TRP A 215 10.81 12.30 9.02
N LEU A 216 9.54 11.91 8.91
CA LEU A 216 9.00 10.70 9.50
C LEU A 216 9.14 9.56 8.48
N SER A 217 9.89 8.51 8.79
CA SER A 217 10.27 7.47 7.81
C SER A 217 10.44 6.10 8.48
N GLY A 218 10.56 5.05 7.65
CA GLY A 218 10.72 3.67 8.10
C GLY A 218 9.47 3.10 8.78
N GLY A 219 9.63 1.96 9.45
CA GLY A 219 8.53 1.25 10.08
C GLY A 219 7.40 0.89 9.12
N ASN A 220 6.19 0.72 9.63
CA ASN A 220 4.99 0.45 8.84
C ASN A 220 4.16 1.71 8.54
N ILE A 221 4.61 2.90 8.97
CA ILE A 221 4.01 4.17 8.58
C ILE A 221 4.40 4.57 7.15
N SER A 222 5.48 3.99 6.61
CA SER A 222 5.94 4.21 5.25
C SER A 222 5.44 3.13 4.28
N SER A 223 5.44 3.47 2.99
CA SER A 223 4.98 2.61 1.90
C SER A 223 6.06 1.65 1.38
N GLY A 224 6.92 1.12 2.26
CA GLY A 224 8.01 0.20 1.86
C GLY A 224 9.15 0.86 1.08
N GLN A 225 9.17 2.20 0.99
CA GLN A 225 10.21 3.00 0.35
C GLN A 225 10.99 3.81 1.39
N PRO A 226 12.27 4.16 1.14
CA PRO A 226 13.11 4.85 2.11
C PRO A 226 12.78 6.34 2.28
N GLY A 227 11.90 6.89 1.44
CA GLY A 227 11.34 8.22 1.63
C GLY A 227 10.60 8.39 2.97
N GLY A 228 9.89 9.50 3.13
CA GLY A 228 9.15 9.75 4.36
C GLY A 228 8.18 10.90 4.23
N LEU A 229 7.57 11.27 5.34
CA LEU A 229 6.65 12.39 5.45
C LEU A 229 7.40 13.59 6.02
N GLN A 230 7.43 14.70 5.29
CA GLN A 230 8.23 15.87 5.65
C GLN A 230 7.65 16.58 6.87
N MET A 231 8.48 16.77 7.89
CA MET A 231 8.13 17.58 9.06
C MET A 231 8.39 19.06 8.80
N GLN A 232 7.73 19.92 9.56
CA GLN A 232 7.86 21.37 9.48
C GLN A 232 8.59 21.92 10.71
N PRO A 233 9.45 22.94 10.56
CA PRO A 233 10.11 23.57 11.70
C PRO A 233 9.10 24.43 12.48
N VAL A 234 9.19 24.38 13.81
CA VAL A 234 8.42 25.25 14.70
C VAL A 234 9.21 26.55 14.92
N ALA A 235 8.59 27.69 14.59
CA ALA A 235 9.23 29.00 14.63
C ALA A 235 9.89 29.31 15.98
N ASP A 236 11.09 29.89 15.94
CA ASP A 236 11.89 30.29 17.11
C ASP A 236 12.25 29.15 18.09
N THR A 237 12.23 27.90 17.63
CA THR A 237 12.63 26.72 18.41
C THR A 237 13.56 25.79 17.61
N THR A 238 14.02 24.71 18.25
CA THR A 238 14.71 23.57 17.60
C THR A 238 13.76 22.42 17.26
N LEU A 239 12.45 22.62 17.43
CA LEU A 239 11.44 21.58 17.24
C LEU A 239 11.04 21.45 15.77
N TRP A 240 10.76 20.23 15.37
CA TRP A 240 10.12 19.87 14.13
C TRP A 240 8.86 19.08 14.43
N GLU A 241 7.79 19.34 13.68
CA GLU A 241 6.52 18.66 13.87
C GLU A 241 5.80 18.32 12.56
N ILE A 242 4.93 17.32 12.62
CA ILE A 242 3.99 17.01 11.56
C ILE A 242 2.70 16.50 12.20
N THR A 243 1.56 16.93 11.68
CA THR A 243 0.25 16.38 12.09
C THR A 243 -0.28 15.52 10.96
N LEU A 244 -0.57 14.26 11.27
CA LEU A 244 -1.06 13.25 10.32
C LEU A 244 -2.41 12.71 10.78
N ILE A 245 -3.22 12.25 9.84
CA ILE A 245 -4.55 11.72 10.08
C ILE A 245 -4.52 10.20 9.97
N PHE A 246 -4.90 9.49 11.02
CA PHE A 246 -4.88 8.01 11.06
C PHE A 246 -6.23 7.42 11.41
N PRO A 247 -6.53 6.17 10.97
CA PRO A 247 -7.64 5.42 11.53
C PRO A 247 -7.44 5.25 13.04
N ASN A 248 -8.48 5.49 13.83
CA ASN A 248 -8.42 5.23 15.26
C ASN A 248 -8.17 3.73 15.56
N ASN A 249 -7.70 3.44 16.77
CA ASN A 249 -7.42 2.08 17.23
C ASN A 249 -6.46 1.31 16.30
N SER A 250 -5.43 2.00 15.81
CA SER A 250 -4.40 1.43 14.93
C SER A 250 -3.01 1.62 15.52
N ASN A 251 -2.06 0.80 15.08
CA ASN A 251 -0.69 0.83 15.56
C ASN A 251 0.29 1.04 14.40
N TYR A 252 1.25 1.94 14.63
CA TYR A 252 2.30 2.24 13.69
C TYR A 252 3.67 2.18 14.34
N THR A 253 4.69 1.96 13.51
CA THR A 253 6.09 2.09 13.84
C THR A 253 6.72 3.11 12.90
N TYR A 254 7.68 3.88 13.41
CA TYR A 254 8.29 4.98 12.67
C TYR A 254 9.68 5.31 13.21
N LYS A 255 10.40 6.16 12.48
CA LYS A 255 11.61 6.84 12.92
C LYS A 255 11.64 8.28 12.43
N TYR A 256 12.34 9.13 13.17
CA TYR A 256 12.80 10.41 12.64
C TYR A 256 14.05 10.23 11.80
N ARG A 257 14.13 10.98 10.71
CA ARG A 257 15.24 10.98 9.77
C ARG A 257 15.65 12.42 9.46
N ASN A 258 16.92 12.75 9.68
CA ASN A 258 17.49 14.06 9.41
C ASN A 258 18.05 14.11 7.97
N GLY A 259 17.32 14.76 7.06
CA GLY A 259 17.57 14.81 5.63
C GLY A 259 16.62 13.92 4.82
N HIS A 260 16.45 14.26 3.54
CA HIS A 260 15.61 13.52 2.59
C HIS A 260 16.43 12.55 1.74
N TYR A 261 16.09 11.27 1.80
CA TYR A 261 16.81 10.17 1.14
C TYR A 261 15.82 9.21 0.45
N PRO A 262 15.15 9.67 -0.62
CA PRO A 262 14.03 8.95 -1.24
C PRO A 262 14.44 7.65 -1.95
N ASP A 263 15.72 7.53 -2.30
CA ASP A 263 16.25 6.42 -3.10
C ASP A 263 17.24 5.53 -2.32
N THR A 264 17.40 5.75 -1.01
CA THR A 264 18.36 4.96 -0.21
C THR A 264 17.97 4.81 1.25
N TRP A 265 18.14 3.58 1.77
CA TRP A 265 18.03 3.26 3.19
C TRP A 265 19.24 3.70 4.01
N ALA A 266 20.26 4.33 3.41
CA ALA A 266 21.43 4.80 4.12
C ALA A 266 21.29 6.27 4.57
N GLY A 267 21.83 6.59 5.75
CA GLY A 267 22.00 7.97 6.22
C GLY A 267 20.77 8.61 6.87
N GLY A 268 21.02 9.61 7.71
CA GLY A 268 20.01 10.45 8.35
C GLY A 268 19.19 9.81 9.47
N TRP A 269 19.22 8.49 9.64
CA TRP A 269 18.44 7.81 10.68
C TRP A 269 18.83 8.23 12.09
N GLU A 270 17.83 8.35 12.95
CA GLU A 270 18.07 8.37 14.39
C GLU A 270 18.50 7.00 14.93
N SER A 271 19.24 7.04 16.03
CA SER A 271 19.60 5.87 16.83
C SER A 271 18.69 5.81 18.05
N VAL A 272 17.51 5.18 17.91
CA VAL A 272 16.55 5.05 19.01
C VAL A 272 17.12 4.13 20.09
N PRO A 273 17.19 4.56 21.37
CA PRO A 273 17.59 3.69 22.48
C PRO A 273 16.61 2.55 22.71
N ASP A 274 17.09 1.40 23.20
CA ASP A 274 16.27 0.20 23.44
C ASP A 274 15.11 0.46 24.42
N ASP A 275 15.24 1.43 25.33
CA ASP A 275 14.18 1.80 26.29
C ASP A 275 12.91 2.37 25.62
N CYS A 276 13.02 2.84 24.38
CA CYS A 276 11.90 3.40 23.61
C CYS A 276 11.89 2.97 22.13
N GLY A 277 12.61 1.90 21.80
CA GLY A 277 12.68 1.29 20.48
C GLY A 277 12.10 -0.12 20.49
N GLU A 278 11.46 -0.51 19.40
CA GLU A 278 10.84 -1.82 19.22
C GLU A 278 11.24 -2.48 17.89
N GLY A 279 11.33 -3.81 17.91
CA GLY A 279 11.57 -4.64 16.73
C GLY A 279 13.02 -4.63 16.23
N GLN A 280 13.27 -5.34 15.13
CA GLN A 280 14.61 -5.56 14.58
C GLN A 280 15.39 -4.27 14.26
N PHE A 281 14.68 -3.19 13.97
CA PHE A 281 15.28 -1.92 13.58
C PHE A 281 15.25 -0.87 14.70
N ASN A 282 14.80 -1.20 15.92
CA ASN A 282 14.55 -0.24 17.00
C ASN A 282 13.72 0.95 16.51
N ASN A 283 12.55 0.67 15.92
CA ASN A 283 11.63 1.73 15.51
C ASN A 283 10.90 2.27 16.74
N ARG A 284 10.48 3.54 16.70
CA ARG A 284 9.52 4.06 17.67
C ARG A 284 8.14 3.50 17.37
N THR A 285 7.27 3.48 18.37
CA THR A 285 5.90 2.99 18.22
C THR A 285 4.87 4.10 18.47
N LEU A 286 3.73 3.95 17.81
CA LEU A 286 2.57 4.82 17.93
C LEU A 286 1.33 3.93 18.07
N SER A 287 0.58 4.13 19.15
CA SER A 287 -0.79 3.61 19.28
C SER A 287 -1.76 4.78 19.11
N VAL A 288 -2.56 4.73 18.05
CA VAL A 288 -3.54 5.76 17.71
C VAL A 288 -4.82 5.48 18.48
N MET A 289 -5.19 6.41 19.36
CA MET A 289 -6.38 6.32 20.22
C MET A 289 -7.63 6.86 19.51
N GLU A 290 -8.73 6.99 20.24
CA GLU A 290 -10.01 7.50 19.72
C GLU A 290 -10.11 9.04 19.65
N SER A 291 -9.07 9.75 20.09
CA SER A 291 -9.02 11.22 20.11
C SER A 291 -7.72 11.75 19.52
N ASP A 292 -7.80 12.97 18.99
CA ASP A 292 -6.64 13.74 18.57
C ASP A 292 -5.57 13.77 19.67
N THR A 293 -4.32 13.55 19.29
CA THR A 293 -3.21 13.37 20.23
C THR A 293 -1.97 14.12 19.74
N THR A 294 -1.29 14.81 20.65
CA THR A 294 0.06 15.34 20.42
C THR A 294 1.05 14.49 21.20
N LEU A 295 2.01 13.89 20.50
CA LEU A 295 3.06 13.09 21.12
C LEU A 295 4.00 13.97 21.93
N PRO A 296 4.56 13.47 23.06
CA PRO A 296 5.54 14.22 23.82
C PRO A 296 6.75 14.62 22.97
N VAL A 297 7.26 15.83 23.20
CA VAL A 297 8.52 16.27 22.60
C VAL A 297 9.66 15.43 23.14
N ILE A 298 10.44 14.84 22.23
CA ILE A 298 11.60 14.02 22.52
C ILE A 298 12.81 14.49 21.74
N CYS A 299 14.00 14.32 22.30
CA CYS A 299 15.24 14.61 21.61
C CYS A 299 15.47 13.62 20.46
N PHE A 300 16.02 14.09 19.34
CA PHE A 300 16.44 13.21 18.24
C PHE A 300 17.41 12.14 18.76
N SER A 301 17.16 10.85 18.48
CA SER A 301 17.89 9.71 19.08
C SER A 301 17.79 9.59 20.62
N GLY A 302 16.81 10.24 21.26
CA GLY A 302 16.52 10.12 22.69
C GLY A 302 15.13 9.56 22.98
N CYS A 303 14.89 9.22 24.25
CA CYS A 303 13.57 8.78 24.75
C CYS A 303 12.82 9.86 25.53
N ILE A 304 13.50 10.96 25.85
CA ILE A 304 12.99 12.09 26.65
C ILE A 304 13.33 13.41 25.97
N ALA A 305 12.82 14.51 26.49
CA ALA A 305 13.16 15.87 26.03
C ALA A 305 14.67 16.14 26.10
N CYS A 306 15.20 16.98 25.21
CA CYS A 306 16.61 17.35 25.24
C CYS A 306 16.96 18.13 26.54
N GLU A 307 18.17 17.90 27.07
CA GLU A 307 18.77 18.72 28.14
C GLU A 307 19.19 20.10 27.61
#